data_AF-A0A5E4UQA2-F1
#
_entry.id   AF-A0A5E4UQA2-F1
#
_cell.length_a   1.000
_cell.length_b   1.000
_cell.length_c   1.000
_cell.angle_alpha   90.00
_cell.angle_beta   90.00
_cell.angle_gamma   90.00
#
_symmetry.space_group_name_H-M   'P 1'
#
loop_
_entity.id
_entity.type
_entity.pdbx_description
1 polymer ?
#
loop_
_entity_poly.entity_id
_entity_poly.type
_entity_poly.pdbx_seq_one_letter_code
_entity_poly.pdbx_strand_id
1 'polypeptide(L)' 'MAITHDTEARQVIHHAAMQLAALDFMDQSTARELSTLAEAVANLFMVVFYQAETGRATHRDFSEAMAVVRQTLQHH' A
#
# COMPACT_ATOMS: atom_id res chain seq x y z
N MET A 1 -12.35 -13.17 4.89
CA MET A 1 -12.68 -11.87 5.48
C MET A 1 -11.42 -11.02 5.38
N ALA A 2 -11.28 -10.22 4.33
CA ALA A 2 -10.07 -9.42 4.06
C ALA A 2 -10.35 -8.13 3.25
N ILE A 3 -11.56 -8.00 2.69
CA ILE A 3 -11.91 -6.90 1.77
C ILE A 3 -12.18 -5.58 2.54
N THR A 4 -12.57 -5.68 3.81
CA THR A 4 -12.91 -4.51 4.64
C THR A 4 -11.66 -3.74 5.09
N HIS A 5 -10.60 -4.45 5.51
CA HIS A 5 -9.35 -3.81 5.97
C HIS A 5 -8.56 -3.14 4.85
N ASP A 6 -8.60 -3.72 3.64
CA ASP A 6 -7.90 -3.17 2.47
C ASP A 6 -8.44 -1.78 2.06
N THR A 7 -9.74 -1.56 2.26
CA THR A 7 -10.40 -0.28 1.90
C THR A 7 -10.13 0.80 2.94
N GLU A 8 -10.08 0.44 4.23
CA GLU A 8 -9.78 1.37 5.33
C GLU A 8 -8.33 1.85 5.30
N ALA A 9 -7.37 0.93 5.11
CA ALA A 9 -5.95 1.28 5.02
C ALA A 9 -5.67 2.23 3.85
N ARG A 10 -6.25 1.96 2.67
CA ARG A 10 -6.17 2.83 1.49
C ARG A 10 -6.68 4.24 1.77
N GLN A 11 -7.86 4.36 2.40
CA GLN A 11 -8.42 5.67 2.73
C GLN A 11 -7.53 6.45 3.72
N VAL A 12 -7.01 5.79 4.76
CA VAL A 12 -6.14 6.42 5.75
C VAL A 12 -4.83 6.88 5.11
N ILE A 13 -4.20 6.04 4.27
CA ILE A 13 -2.97 6.37 3.55
C ILE A 13 -3.19 7.55 2.60
N HIS A 14 -4.29 7.52 1.83
CA HIS A 14 -4.62 8.60 0.91
C HIS A 14 -4.84 9.93 1.64
N HIS A 15 -5.59 9.89 2.74
CA HIS A 15 -5.85 11.08 3.55
C HIS A 15 -4.55 11.64 4.15
N ALA A 16 -3.66 10.78 4.68
CA ALA A 16 -2.37 11.22 5.21
C ALA A 16 -1.50 11.87 4.13
N ALA A 17 -1.46 11.31 2.92
CA ALA A 17 -0.72 11.90 1.81
C ALA A 17 -1.27 13.28 1.41
N MET A 18 -2.60 13.44 1.38
CA MET A 18 -3.24 14.73 1.11
C MET A 18 -2.96 15.76 2.22
N GLN A 19 -2.87 15.34 3.48
CA GLN A 19 -2.47 16.21 4.58
C GLN A 19 -1.02 16.69 4.43
N LEU A 20 -0.11 15.82 3.99
CA LEU A 20 1.28 16.22 3.71
C LEU A 20 1.35 17.26 2.58
N ALA A 21 0.56 17.08 1.52
CA ALA A 21 0.47 18.09 0.46
C ALA A 21 -0.09 19.43 0.96
N ALA A 22 -1.09 19.40 1.85
CA ALA A 22 -1.68 20.61 2.43
C ALA A 22 -0.72 21.38 3.36
N LEU A 23 0.38 20.75 3.78
CA LEU A 23 1.46 21.39 4.55
C LEU A 23 2.58 21.94 3.65
N ASP A 24 2.38 22.00 2.33
CA ASP A 24 3.40 22.35 1.32
C ASP A 24 4.66 21.47 1.38
N PHE A 25 4.58 20.30 2.02
CA PHE A 25 5.72 19.36 2.11
C PHE A 25 6.05 18.75 0.75
N MET A 26 5.03 18.56 -0.10
CA MET A 26 5.15 18.09 -1.48
C MET A 26 3.94 18.55 -2.29
N ASP A 27 4.07 18.59 -3.61
CA ASP A 27 2.92 18.88 -4.47
C ASP A 27 1.90 17.73 -4.49
N GLN A 28 0.70 18.02 -4.99
CA GLN A 28 -0.39 17.06 -5.01
C GLN A 28 -0.14 15.83 -5.90
N SER A 29 0.66 15.97 -6.96
CA SER A 29 1.02 14.84 -7.83
C SER A 29 1.97 13.89 -7.10
N THR A 30 3.01 14.44 -6.46
CA THR A 30 3.93 13.68 -5.61
C THR A 30 3.20 13.02 -4.43
N ALA A 31 2.23 13.70 -3.82
CA ALA A 31 1.43 13.11 -2.74
C ALA A 31 0.54 11.95 -3.24
N ARG A 32 -0.04 12.06 -4.44
CA ARG A 32 -0.81 10.97 -5.02
C ARG A 32 0.07 9.77 -5.33
N GLU A 33 1.26 9.99 -5.87
CA GLU A 33 2.24 8.94 -6.14
C GLU A 33 2.69 8.24 -4.85
N LEU A 34 3.05 9.02 -3.83
CA LEU A 34 3.39 8.52 -2.51
C LEU A 34 2.24 7.68 -1.91
N SER A 35 1.00 8.14 -2.06
CA SER A 35 -0.18 7.39 -1.60
C SER A 35 -0.28 6.03 -2.26
N THR A 36 -0.08 5.94 -3.58
CA THR A 36 -0.15 4.67 -4.31
C THR A 36 0.98 3.72 -3.91
N LEU A 37 2.19 4.24 -3.74
CA LEU A 37 3.33 3.44 -3.29
C LEU A 37 3.14 2.93 -1.85
N ALA A 38 2.70 3.81 -0.96
CA ALA A 38 2.43 3.46 0.43
C ALA A 38 1.34 2.40 0.56
N GLU A 39 0.29 2.46 -0.24
CA GLU A 39 -0.76 1.44 -0.30
C GLU A 39 -0.20 0.08 -0.76
N ALA A 40 0.58 0.04 -1.85
CA ALA A 40 1.18 -1.20 -2.35
C ALA A 40 2.09 -1.85 -1.30
N VAL A 41 2.89 -1.05 -0.59
CA VAL A 41 3.77 -1.53 0.48
C VAL A 41 2.97 -2.02 1.69
N ALA A 42 1.90 -1.31 2.09
CA ALA A 42 1.04 -1.74 3.19
C ALA A 42 0.37 -3.10 2.87
N ASN A 43 -0.09 -3.29 1.64
CA ASN A 43 -0.69 -4.55 1.20
C ASN A 43 0.32 -5.70 1.18
N LEU A 44 1.57 -5.44 0.80
CA LEU A 44 2.65 -6.42 0.94
C LEU A 44 2.88 -6.81 2.41
N PHE A 45 2.92 -5.84 3.32
CA PHE A 45 3.11 -6.14 4.74
C PHE A 45 1.92 -6.90 5.35
N MET A 46 0.69 -6.63 4.91
CA MET A 46 -0.47 -7.44 5.29
C MET A 46 -0.28 -8.92 4.96
N VAL A 47 0.27 -9.26 3.78
CA VAL A 47 0.59 -10.65 3.42
C VAL A 47 1.66 -11.23 4.34
N VAL A 48 2.69 -10.46 4.69
CA VAL A 48 3.76 -10.88 5.61
C VAL A 48 3.21 -11.16 7.01
N PHE A 49 2.39 -10.25 7.56
CA PHE A 49 1.78 -10.44 8.87
C PHE A 49 0.79 -11.60 8.88
N TYR A 50 -0.06 -11.71 7.86
CA TYR A 50 -0.97 -12.85 7.73
C TYR A 50 -0.21 -14.18 7.68
N GLN A 51 0.95 -14.23 7.01
CA GLN A 51 1.80 -15.41 7.03
C GLN A 51 2.37 -15.69 8.41
N ALA A 52 2.89 -14.68 9.10
CA ALA A 52 3.46 -14.85 10.44
C ALA A 52 2.42 -15.33 11.47
N GLU A 53 1.18 -14.84 11.37
CA GLU A 53 0.10 -15.18 12.30
C GLU A 53 -0.54 -16.54 12.00
N THR A 54 -0.70 -16.88 10.72
CA THR A 54 -1.54 -18.04 10.33
C THR A 54 -0.77 -19.15 9.65
N GLY A 55 0.41 -18.87 9.08
CA GLY A 55 1.18 -19.80 8.25
C GLY A 55 0.50 -20.16 6.91
N ARG A 56 -0.56 -19.45 6.51
CA ARG A 56 -1.42 -19.81 5.37
C ARG A 56 -1.14 -19.04 4.08
N ALA A 57 -0.33 -17.98 4.12
CA ALA A 57 0.07 -17.29 2.92
C ALA A 57 1.05 -18.16 2.12
N THR A 58 0.86 -18.17 0.81
CA THR A 58 1.69 -18.92 -0.13
C THR A 58 2.77 -18.03 -0.74
N HIS A 59 3.78 -18.65 -1.35
CA HIS A 59 4.75 -17.92 -2.18
C HIS A 59 4.10 -17.13 -3.32
N ARG A 60 2.95 -17.60 -3.83
CA ARG A 60 2.21 -16.90 -4.87
C ARG A 60 1.62 -15.60 -4.33
N ASP A 61 1.01 -15.62 -3.15
CA ASP A 61 0.43 -14.42 -2.53
C ASP A 61 1.49 -13.33 -2.31
N PHE A 62 2.69 -13.73 -1.87
CA PHE A 62 3.82 -12.81 -1.74
C PHE A 62 4.30 -12.27 -3.10
N SER A 63 4.38 -13.13 -4.12
CA SER A 63 4.82 -12.74 -5.46
C SER A 63 3.83 -11.78 -6.12
N GLU A 64 2.53 -11.99 -5.94
CA GLU A 64 1.46 -11.11 -6.42
C GLU A 64 1.56 -9.74 -5.74
N ALA A 65 1.70 -9.69 -4.40
CA ALA A 65 1.85 -8.43 -3.68
C ALA A 65 3.14 -7.67 -4.08
N MET A 66 4.26 -8.39 -4.27
CA MET A 66 5.51 -7.80 -4.73
C MET A 66 5.43 -7.29 -6.17
N ALA A 67 4.66 -7.94 -7.04
CA ALA A 67 4.43 -7.49 -8.40
C ALA A 67 3.70 -6.14 -8.42
N VAL A 68 2.72 -5.93 -7.54
CA VAL A 68 2.03 -4.65 -7.39
C VAL A 68 3.00 -3.54 -7.00
N VAL A 69 3.85 -3.77 -5.99
CA VAL A 69 4.89 -2.79 -5.57
C VAL A 69 5.81 -2.44 -6.74
N ARG A 70 6.28 -3.45 -7.49
CA ARG A 70 7.15 -3.23 -8.66
C ARG A 70 6.45 -2.43 -9.75
N GLN A 71 5.18 -2.72 -10.03
CA GLN A 71 4.41 -1.99 -11.01
C GLN A 71 4.25 -0.52 -10.62
N THR A 72 3.97 -0.23 -9.34
CA THR A 72 3.89 1.14 -8.84
C THR A 72 5.20 1.89 -9.03
N LEU A 73 6.34 1.25 -8.74
CA LEU A 73 7.66 1.85 -8.94
C LEU A 73 8.03 2.06 -10.41
N GLN A 74 7.47 1.28 -11.34
CA GLN A 74 7.70 1.44 -12.78
C GLN A 74 6.81 2.51 -13.42
N HIS A 75 5.78 2.97 -12.71
CA HIS A 75 4.85 3.98 -13.18
C HIS A 75 5.12 5.36 -12.52
N HIS A 76 6.28 5.51 -11.85
CA HIS A 76 6.82 6.75 -11.30
C HIS A 76 8.01 7.24 -12.12
#